data_AF-A0A0D0B6H8-F1
#
_entry.id   AF-A0A0D0B6H8-F1
#
_cell.length_a   1.000
_cell.length_b   1.000
_cell.length_c   1.000
_cell.angle_alpha   90.00
_cell.angle_beta   90.00
_cell.angle_gamma   90.00
#
_symmetry.space_group_name_H-M   'P 1'
#
loop_
_entity.id
_entity.type
_entity.pdbx_description
1 polymer ?
#
loop_
_entity_poly.entity_id
_entity_poly.type
_entity_poly.pdbx_seq_one_letter_code
_entity_poly.pdbx_strand_id
1 'polypeptide(L)'
;MSFPTNNHPVEGKSISAIVSDREQQLDTVLRDVSALETVMVGIKNLHQSLVEQRHKIIQSKLLHIGFMSVAGRLPTEILSQIFHYSLPEHEYLSPALKQAPMLLTSICRRWREVAVGMPSLW
;
A
#
# COMPACT_ATOMS: atom_id res chain seq x y z
N MET A 1 14.83 -13.26 -92.04
CA MET A 1 15.12 -14.30 -91.04
C MET A 1 15.10 -13.63 -89.67
N SER A 2 14.09 -13.98 -88.87
CA SER A 2 13.79 -13.40 -87.56
C SER A 2 14.71 -13.99 -86.49
N PHE A 3 15.23 -13.15 -85.59
CA PHE A 3 15.79 -13.60 -84.32
C PHE A 3 14.95 -13.04 -83.16
N PRO A 4 14.48 -13.88 -82.23
CA PRO A 4 13.65 -13.43 -81.12
C PRO A 4 14.55 -13.00 -79.95
N THR A 5 14.53 -11.71 -79.60
CA THR A 5 15.08 -11.27 -78.32
C THR A 5 14.05 -11.52 -77.25
N ASN A 6 14.31 -12.61 -76.52
CA ASN A 6 13.59 -13.10 -75.37
C ASN A 6 13.50 -12.00 -74.29
N ASN A 7 12.32 -11.40 -74.13
CA ASN A 7 12.02 -10.54 -72.98
C ASN A 7 11.75 -11.43 -71.77
N HIS A 8 12.80 -11.75 -71.02
CA HIS A 8 12.65 -12.36 -69.71
C HIS A 8 12.33 -11.24 -68.69
N PRO A 9 11.20 -11.31 -67.96
CA PRO A 9 10.92 -10.34 -66.90
C PRO A 9 11.94 -10.57 -65.79
N VAL A 10 12.66 -9.51 -65.44
CA VAL A 10 13.57 -9.49 -64.29
C VAL A 10 12.69 -9.54 -63.04
N GLU A 11 12.70 -10.68 -62.35
CA GLU A 11 12.12 -10.89 -61.01
C GLU A 11 12.92 -10.12 -59.94
N GLY A 12 13.00 -8.81 -60.09
CA GLY A 12 13.38 -7.92 -59.01
C GLY A 12 12.11 -7.30 -58.48
N LYS A 13 11.64 -7.71 -57.29
CA LYS A 13 10.72 -6.84 -56.53
C LYS A 13 11.32 -5.44 -56.55
N SER A 14 10.59 -4.47 -57.11
CA SER A 14 11.06 -3.09 -57.26
C SER A 14 11.64 -2.62 -55.94
N ILE A 15 12.90 -2.17 -55.91
CA ILE A 15 13.64 -1.79 -54.68
C ILE A 15 12.81 -0.83 -53.81
N SER A 16 12.03 0.04 -54.42
CA SER A 16 11.08 0.94 -53.75
C SER A 16 10.01 0.23 -52.90
N ALA A 17 9.49 -0.91 -53.36
CA ALA A 17 8.52 -1.70 -52.61
C ALA A 17 9.16 -2.34 -51.36
N ILE A 18 10.43 -2.73 -51.46
CA ILE A 18 11.19 -3.27 -50.33
C ILE A 18 11.48 -2.17 -49.30
N VAL A 19 11.86 -0.97 -49.75
CA VAL A 19 12.10 0.18 -48.85
C VAL A 19 10.82 0.57 -48.12
N SER A 20 9.70 0.68 -48.82
CA SER A 20 8.39 1.01 -48.20
C SER A 20 7.92 -0.04 -47.19
N ASP A 21 8.11 -1.33 -47.47
CA ASP A 21 7.80 -2.42 -46.51
C ASP A 21 8.63 -2.30 -45.22
N ARG A 22 9.92 -1.94 -45.34
CA ARG A 22 10.80 -1.75 -44.18
C ARG A 22 10.43 -0.50 -43.37
N GLU A 23 10.09 0.60 -44.02
CA GLU A 23 9.58 1.80 -43.36
C GLU A 23 8.30 1.49 -42.57
N GLN A 24 7.37 0.75 -43.19
CA GLN A 24 6.13 0.35 -42.52
C GLN A 24 6.36 -0.62 -41.35
N GLN A 25 7.32 -1.55 -41.47
CA GLN A 25 7.74 -2.41 -40.36
C GLN A 25 8.34 -1.59 -39.22
N LEU A 26 9.21 -0.63 -39.52
CA LEU A 26 9.82 0.25 -38.53
C LEU A 26 8.77 1.08 -37.80
N ASP A 27 7.82 1.68 -38.52
CA ASP A 27 6.70 2.44 -37.94
C ASP A 27 5.82 1.58 -37.03
N THR A 28 5.68 0.30 -37.35
CA THR A 28 4.94 -0.64 -36.51
C THR A 28 5.69 -0.93 -35.22
N VAL A 29 6.98 -1.26 -35.31
CA VAL A 29 7.81 -1.52 -34.11
C VAL A 29 7.92 -0.29 -33.22
N LEU A 30 8.07 0.91 -33.80
CA LEU A 30 8.13 2.16 -33.04
C LEU A 30 6.83 2.42 -32.26
N ARG A 31 5.67 2.13 -32.86
CA ARG A 31 4.37 2.22 -32.17
C ARG A 31 4.28 1.24 -31.01
N ASP A 32 4.73 0.00 -31.20
CA ASP A 32 4.69 -1.02 -30.15
C ASP A 32 5.62 -0.68 -28.98
N VAL A 33 6.83 -0.18 -29.26
CA VAL A 33 7.76 0.30 -28.22
C VAL A 33 7.12 1.43 -27.42
N SER A 34 6.51 2.42 -28.08
CA SER A 34 5.85 3.53 -27.39
C SER A 34 4.67 3.06 -26.50
N ALA A 35 3.91 2.07 -26.98
CA ALA A 35 2.85 1.46 -26.18
C ALA A 35 3.41 0.78 -24.91
N LEU A 36 4.51 0.04 -25.04
CA LEU A 36 5.18 -0.60 -23.90
C LEU A 36 5.75 0.43 -22.91
N GLU A 37 6.34 1.52 -23.39
CA GLU A 37 6.81 2.61 -22.54
C GLU A 37 5.67 3.19 -21.69
N THR A 38 4.49 3.35 -22.27
CA THR A 38 3.30 3.82 -21.57
C THR A 38 2.89 2.85 -20.45
N VAL A 39 2.89 1.54 -20.72
CA VAL A 39 2.61 0.51 -19.71
C VAL A 39 3.64 0.54 -18.59
N MET A 40 4.93 0.68 -18.91
CA MET A 40 6.00 0.78 -17.92
C MET A 40 5.82 1.99 -17.00
N VAL A 41 5.43 3.15 -17.55
CA VAL A 41 5.10 4.34 -16.74
C VAL A 41 3.94 4.02 -15.79
N GLY A 42 2.89 3.36 -16.28
CA GLY A 42 1.76 2.91 -15.44
C GLY A 42 2.19 2.01 -14.28
N ILE A 43 3.02 1.00 -14.56
CA ILE A 43 3.55 0.08 -13.54
C ILE A 43 4.39 0.84 -12.50
N LYS A 44 5.26 1.76 -12.94
CA LYS A 44 6.08 2.57 -12.01
C LYS A 44 5.20 3.42 -11.09
N ASN A 45 4.16 4.05 -11.63
CA ASN A 45 3.23 4.86 -10.84
C ASN A 45 2.47 4.01 -9.82
N LEU A 46 1.99 2.83 -10.24
CA LEU A 46 1.31 1.90 -9.33
C LEU A 46 2.25 1.40 -8.23
N HIS A 47 3.48 1.02 -8.58
CA HIS A 47 4.50 0.62 -7.62
C HIS A 47 4.76 1.73 -6.60
N GLN A 48 4.92 2.97 -7.05
CA GLN A 48 5.15 4.12 -6.15
C GLN A 48 3.97 4.32 -5.19
N SER A 49 2.74 4.24 -5.69
CA SER A 49 1.54 4.32 -4.86
C SER A 49 1.47 3.20 -3.81
N LEU A 50 1.79 1.96 -4.20
CA LEU A 50 1.81 0.82 -3.27
C LEU A 50 2.91 0.96 -2.20
N VAL A 51 4.09 1.46 -2.55
CA VAL A 51 5.17 1.75 -1.59
C VAL A 51 4.73 2.81 -0.59
N GLU A 52 4.08 3.87 -1.06
CA GLU A 52 3.55 4.95 -0.22
C GLU A 52 2.48 4.41 0.76
N GLN A 53 1.55 3.58 0.25
CA GLN A 53 0.54 2.92 1.09
C GLN A 53 1.18 2.01 2.14
N ARG A 54 2.16 1.20 1.74
CA ARG A 54 2.93 0.34 2.66
C ARG A 54 3.59 1.17 3.75
N HIS A 55 4.21 2.31 3.40
CA HIS A 55 4.86 3.18 4.38
C HIS A 55 3.87 3.68 5.43
N LYS A 56 2.70 4.18 5.00
CA LYS A 56 1.64 4.65 5.90
C LYS A 56 1.15 3.56 6.86
N ILE A 57 0.92 2.35 6.36
CA ILE A 57 0.47 1.22 7.19
C ILE A 57 1.52 0.85 8.23
N ILE A 58 2.80 0.77 7.83
CA ILE A 58 3.90 0.43 8.75
C ILE A 58 4.02 1.50 9.84
N GLN A 59 3.99 2.79 9.48
CA GLN A 59 4.10 3.88 10.45
C GLN A 59 2.97 3.85 11.49
N SER A 60 1.71 3.72 11.04
CA SER A 60 0.57 3.58 11.94
C SER A 60 0.73 2.37 12.88
N LYS A 61 1.09 1.20 12.34
CA LYS A 61 1.31 -0.01 13.14
C LYS A 61 2.42 0.17 14.18
N LEU A 62 3.55 0.79 13.80
CA LEU A 62 4.66 1.03 14.73
C LEU A 62 4.26 1.96 15.87
N LEU A 63 3.47 3.01 15.60
CA LEU A 63 2.94 3.89 16.64
C LEU A 63 2.05 3.12 17.62
N HIS A 64 1.13 2.28 17.11
CA HIS A 64 0.26 1.46 17.95
C HIS A 64 1.05 0.44 18.80
N ILE A 65 2.03 -0.25 18.21
CA ILE A 65 2.89 -1.19 18.95
C ILE A 65 3.73 -0.47 19.99
N GLY A 66 4.33 0.67 19.66
CA GLY A 66 5.13 1.48 20.58
C GLY A 66 4.30 1.94 21.78
N PHE A 67 3.10 2.46 21.54
CA PHE A 67 2.17 2.86 22.59
C PHE A 67 1.77 1.68 23.50
N MET A 68 1.37 0.55 22.90
CA MET A 68 1.04 -0.66 23.66
C MET A 68 2.23 -1.19 24.46
N SER A 69 3.45 -1.06 23.93
CA SER A 69 4.69 -1.45 24.62
C SER A 69 4.98 -0.55 25.82
N VAL A 70 4.74 0.75 25.75
CA VAL A 70 4.97 1.67 26.88
C VAL A 70 3.92 1.43 27.96
N ALA A 71 2.64 1.43 27.58
CA ALA A 71 1.53 1.12 28.48
C ALA A 71 1.68 -0.28 29.13
N GLY A 72 2.29 -1.22 28.43
CA GLY A 72 2.62 -2.56 28.91
C GLY A 72 3.85 -2.67 29.83
N ARG A 73 4.67 -1.62 29.98
CA ARG A 73 5.91 -1.62 30.80
C ARG A 73 5.84 -0.77 32.07
N LEU A 74 4.86 0.13 32.20
CA LEU A 74 4.67 0.98 33.40
C LEU A 74 4.44 0.14 34.66
N PRO A 75 5.08 0.35 35.81
CA PRO A 75 4.78 -0.37 37.04
C PRO A 75 3.29 -0.33 37.41
N THR A 76 2.83 -1.34 38.16
CA THR A 76 1.41 -1.47 38.55
C THR A 76 0.92 -0.24 39.30
N GLU A 77 1.75 0.32 40.17
CA GLU A 77 1.47 1.50 40.98
C GLU A 77 1.18 2.72 40.10
N ILE A 78 1.97 2.91 39.05
CA ILE A 78 1.80 4.01 38.09
C ILE A 78 0.53 3.81 37.27
N LEU A 79 0.25 2.57 36.83
CA LEU A 79 -1.00 2.26 36.14
C LEU A 79 -2.22 2.51 37.02
N SER A 80 -2.20 2.07 38.27
CA SER A 80 -3.28 2.30 39.24
C SER A 80 -3.53 3.80 39.47
N GLN A 81 -2.46 4.60 39.56
CA GLN A 81 -2.60 6.05 39.71
C GLN A 81 -3.21 6.71 38.46
N ILE A 82 -2.78 6.31 37.26
CA ILE A 82 -3.38 6.77 36.00
C ILE A 82 -4.87 6.40 35.97
N PHE A 83 -5.22 5.18 36.37
CA PHE A 83 -6.61 4.69 36.35
C PHE A 83 -7.49 5.50 37.31
N HIS A 84 -6.98 5.80 38.51
CA HIS A 84 -7.69 6.64 39.48
C HIS A 84 -8.01 8.03 38.91
N TYR A 85 -7.05 8.68 38.24
CA TYR A 85 -7.27 9.99 37.60
C TYR A 85 -8.14 9.93 36.34
N SER A 86 -8.36 8.76 35.78
CA SER A 86 -9.23 8.59 34.60
C SER A 86 -10.71 8.41 34.94
N LEU A 87 -11.06 8.35 36.23
CA LEU A 87 -12.44 8.29 36.69
C LEU A 87 -13.13 9.65 36.49
N PRO A 88 -14.37 9.69 36.00
CA PRO A 88 -15.13 10.94 35.90
C PRO A 88 -15.39 11.56 37.28
N GLU A 89 -15.16 12.87 37.42
CA GLU A 89 -15.34 13.61 38.69
C GLU A 89 -16.81 13.73 39.12
N HIS A 90 -17.74 13.62 38.17
CA HIS A 90 -19.16 13.89 38.38
C HIS A 90 -20.01 12.86 37.66
N GLU A 91 -21.00 12.36 38.39
CA GLU A 91 -22.09 11.47 37.97
C GLU A 91 -21.79 9.96 37.97
N TYR A 92 -22.60 9.27 38.77
CA TYR A 92 -23.00 7.86 38.68
C TYR A 92 -22.36 7.13 37.51
N LEU A 93 -21.42 6.22 37.83
CA LEU A 93 -20.76 5.31 36.90
C LEU A 93 -21.82 4.44 36.20
N SER A 94 -22.50 5.00 35.20
CA SER A 94 -23.28 4.21 34.27
C SER A 94 -22.27 3.36 33.50
N PRO A 95 -22.41 2.02 33.46
CA PRO A 95 -21.46 1.14 32.81
C PRO A 95 -21.49 1.39 31.30
N ALA A 96 -20.78 2.41 30.86
CA ALA A 96 -20.61 2.78 29.47
C ALA A 96 -19.28 2.21 29.00
N LEU A 97 -19.30 1.48 27.88
CA LEU A 97 -18.11 0.87 27.26
C LEU A 97 -17.00 1.90 26.95
N LYS A 98 -17.35 3.19 26.86
CA LYS A 98 -16.43 4.30 26.57
C LYS A 98 -15.95 5.05 27.82
N GLN A 99 -16.33 4.64 29.02
CA GLN A 99 -15.94 5.28 30.29
C GLN A 99 -15.10 4.32 31.14
N ALA A 100 -14.23 4.86 31.98
CA ALA A 100 -13.57 4.06 33.02
C ALA A 100 -14.63 3.54 34.01
N PRO A 101 -14.48 2.30 34.53
CA PRO A 101 -13.36 1.37 34.34
C PRO A 101 -13.45 0.50 33.08
N MET A 102 -14.61 0.44 32.40
CA MET A 102 -14.85 -0.44 31.25
C MET A 102 -13.83 -0.24 30.12
N LEU A 103 -13.54 1.00 29.77
CA LEU A 103 -12.56 1.33 28.73
C LEU A 103 -11.16 0.78 29.08
N LEU A 104 -10.74 0.90 30.34
CA LEU A 104 -9.41 0.46 30.79
C LEU A 104 -9.21 -1.05 30.62
N THR A 105 -10.27 -1.84 30.86
CA THR A 105 -10.24 -3.31 30.70
C THR A 105 -10.17 -3.78 29.25
N SER A 106 -10.42 -2.89 28.28
CA SER A 106 -10.44 -3.21 26.85
C SER A 106 -9.11 -2.94 26.12
N ILE A 107 -8.19 -2.18 26.73
CA ILE A 107 -6.98 -1.69 26.07
C ILE A 107 -5.95 -2.80 25.83
N CYS A 108 -5.55 -3.53 26.87
CA CYS A 108 -4.67 -4.69 26.75
C CYS A 108 -4.84 -5.64 27.93
N ARG A 109 -4.28 -6.85 27.83
CA ARG A 109 -4.37 -7.87 28.88
C ARG A 109 -3.88 -7.37 30.24
N ARG A 110 -2.74 -6.67 30.26
CA ARG A 110 -2.13 -6.16 31.49
C ARG A 110 -2.97 -5.07 32.17
N TRP A 111 -3.52 -4.14 31.39
CA TRP A 111 -4.39 -3.09 31.93
C TRP A 111 -5.66 -3.67 32.53
N ARG A 112 -6.22 -4.70 31.89
CA ARG A 112 -7.34 -5.47 32.45
C ARG A 112 -7.00 -6.15 33.75
N GLU A 113 -5.86 -6.84 33.83
CA GLU A 113 -5.40 -7.50 35.08
C GLU A 113 -5.28 -6.48 36.23
N VAL A 114 -4.69 -5.31 35.97
CA VAL A 114 -4.56 -4.25 36.98
C VAL A 114 -5.92 -3.64 37.35
N ALA A 115 -6.77 -3.32 36.36
CA ALA A 115 -8.06 -2.67 36.60
C ALA A 115 -9.06 -3.59 37.33
N VAL A 116 -9.09 -4.88 37.00
CA VAL A 116 -9.91 -5.87 37.73
C VAL A 116 -9.37 -6.09 39.14
N GLY A 117 -8.05 -6.07 39.31
CA GLY A 117 -7.39 -6.19 40.62
C GLY A 117 -7.43 -4.94 41.49
N MET A 118 -8.04 -3.85 41.03
CA MET A 118 -8.12 -2.56 41.75
C MET A 118 -9.57 -2.29 42.19
N PRO A 119 -9.97 -2.69 43.42
CA PRO A 119 -11.34 -2.54 43.90
C PRO A 119 -11.87 -1.11 43.87
N SER A 120 -11.00 -0.10 44.01
CA SER A 120 -11.38 1.32 44.00
C SER A 120 -11.85 1.85 42.64
N LEU A 121 -11.81 1.05 41.58
CA LEU A 121 -12.31 1.41 40.25
C LEU A 121 -13.76 0.98 39.99
N TRP A 122 -14.34 0.15 40.87
CA TRP A 122 -15.66 -0.45 40.77
C TRP A 122 -16.57 0.06 41.87
#